data_AF-A0A1Q8APA6-F1
#
_entry.id   AF-A0A1Q8APA6-F1
#
_cell.length_a   1.000
_cell.length_b   1.000
_cell.length_c   1.000
_cell.angle_alpha   90.00
_cell.angle_beta   90.00
_cell.angle_gamma   90.00
#
_symmetry.space_group_name_H-M   'P 1'
#
loop_
_entity.id
_entity.type
_entity.pdbx_description
1 polymer ?
#
loop_
_entity_poly.entity_id
_entity_poly.type
_entity_poly.pdbx_seq_one_letter_code
_entity_poly.pdbx_strand_id
1 'polypeptide(L)'
;MSDRDLWLVATAAEVLGAHARDSSLLPVSSAERDSLLRMVRSGVALLRSKEHAHRVRDRSGLIVSTISYFDGDYADNPDYLFAGDTSAVFPDYTRPQPVRSVGWDISHAYRLPVVIRSLLANRVATSSSYPSQREAKGLARHYAFVAFEGDSNEPLFRNYLDGSDGWFRVGYAGRTGSGYPPSRLCDAHNSHRPCLTSGGVQGWGELAPFDTTIRQIEHSLVALAARRDSASQFFRDRYYYYDGTPFSFVDRAGREQYPILLLSILASTASDYAKRHSGGN
;
A
#
# COMPACT_ATOMS: atom_id res chain seq x y z
N MET A 1 15.08 -6.71 -1.64
CA MET A 1 14.11 -7.31 -0.70
C MET A 1 12.92 -7.71 -1.53
N SER A 2 12.31 -8.87 -1.28
CA SER A 2 11.12 -9.34 -1.98
C SER A 2 9.87 -9.18 -1.10
N ASP A 3 8.69 -9.35 -1.71
CA ASP A 3 7.42 -9.51 -0.98
C ASP A 3 7.50 -10.51 0.16
N ARG A 4 8.15 -11.65 -0.11
CA ARG A 4 8.29 -12.73 0.86
C ARG A 4 9.13 -12.27 2.05
N ASP A 5 10.21 -11.53 1.81
CA ASP A 5 11.06 -11.01 2.87
C ASP A 5 10.30 -10.04 3.77
N LEU A 6 9.50 -9.14 3.19
CA LEU A 6 8.64 -8.24 3.95
C LEU A 6 7.67 -9.01 4.86
N TRP A 7 6.97 -10.00 4.31
CA TRP A 7 6.03 -10.80 5.10
C TRP A 7 6.70 -11.63 6.19
N LEU A 8 7.87 -12.19 5.91
CA LEU A 8 8.65 -12.93 6.92
C LEU A 8 9.06 -12.02 8.08
N VAL A 9 9.51 -10.80 7.79
CA VAL A 9 9.91 -9.82 8.82
C VAL A 9 8.72 -9.36 9.66
N ALA A 10 7.58 -9.02 9.02
CA ALA A 10 6.35 -8.68 9.72
C ALA A 10 5.89 -9.82 10.63
N THR A 11 5.85 -11.04 10.10
CA THR A 11 5.42 -12.24 10.83
C THR A 11 6.33 -12.52 12.01
N ALA A 12 7.65 -12.46 11.83
CA ALA A 12 8.59 -12.68 12.92
C ALA A 12 8.43 -11.64 14.04
N ALA A 13 8.20 -10.37 13.69
CA ALA A 13 7.92 -9.33 14.67
C ALA A 13 6.61 -9.58 15.44
N GLU A 14 5.53 -10.02 14.76
CA GLU A 14 4.28 -10.37 15.44
C GLU A 14 4.41 -11.58 16.35
N VAL A 15 5.07 -12.65 15.90
CA VAL A 15 5.27 -13.87 16.71
C VAL A 15 6.06 -13.55 17.97
N LEU A 16 7.15 -12.78 17.85
CA LEU A 16 7.92 -12.32 19.01
C LEU A 16 7.09 -11.44 19.94
N GLY A 17 6.27 -10.54 19.38
CA GLY A 17 5.36 -9.68 20.13
C GLY A 17 4.29 -10.45 20.90
N ALA A 18 3.63 -11.40 20.24
CA ALA A 18 2.61 -12.26 20.84
C ALA A 18 3.20 -13.12 21.96
N HIS A 19 4.34 -13.78 21.71
CA HIS A 19 5.04 -14.56 22.72
C HIS A 19 5.46 -13.72 23.93
N ALA A 20 5.93 -12.49 23.71
CA ALA A 20 6.33 -11.59 24.80
C ALA A 20 5.13 -11.09 25.64
N ARG A 21 3.92 -11.01 25.06
CA ARG A 21 2.70 -10.63 25.77
C ARG A 21 2.10 -11.79 26.55
N ASP A 22 2.03 -12.96 25.92
CA ASP A 22 1.51 -14.18 26.54
C ASP A 22 2.16 -15.42 25.90
N SER A 23 3.17 -15.95 26.58
CA SER A 23 3.91 -17.13 26.12
C SER A 23 3.13 -18.43 26.27
N SER A 24 2.01 -18.44 27.01
CA SER A 24 1.16 -19.62 27.15
C SER A 24 0.27 -19.84 25.92
N LEU A 25 -0.14 -18.75 25.26
CA LEU A 25 -0.92 -18.80 24.03
C LEU A 25 -0.06 -19.07 22.79
N LEU A 26 1.17 -18.53 22.77
CA LEU A 26 2.14 -18.77 21.70
C LEU A 26 3.50 -19.17 22.29
N PRO A 27 3.68 -20.45 22.67
CA PRO A 27 4.96 -20.93 23.14
C PRO A 27 5.97 -20.90 21.99
N VAL A 28 7.11 -20.26 22.24
CA VAL A 28 8.25 -20.18 21.31
C VAL A 28 9.48 -20.61 22.09
N SER A 29 10.20 -21.61 21.58
CA SER A 29 11.44 -22.08 22.20
C SER A 29 12.53 -21.01 22.11
N SER A 30 13.56 -21.09 22.96
CA SER A 30 14.70 -20.18 22.89
C SER A 30 15.39 -20.18 21.51
N ALA A 31 15.50 -21.35 20.87
CA ALA A 31 16.12 -21.47 19.55
C ALA A 31 15.28 -20.81 18.44
N GLU A 32 13.95 -20.98 18.46
CA GLU A 32 13.04 -20.30 17.54
C GLU A 32 13.06 -18.79 17.76
N ARG A 33 13.00 -18.35 19.03
CA ARG A 33 13.09 -16.93 19.40
C ARG A 33 14.37 -16.30 18.83
N ASP A 34 15.51 -16.95 18.98
CA ASP A 34 16.78 -16.46 18.44
C ASP A 34 16.77 -16.41 16.90
N SER A 35 16.14 -17.39 16.25
CA SER A 35 15.97 -17.38 14.79
C SER A 35 15.10 -16.23 14.30
N LEU A 36 13.97 -15.99 14.97
CA LEU A 36 13.05 -14.89 14.66
C LEU A 36 13.72 -13.53 14.89
N LEU A 37 14.49 -13.37 15.97
CA LEU A 37 15.25 -12.15 16.24
C LEU A 37 16.31 -11.88 15.16
N ARG A 38 17.01 -12.92 14.69
CA ARG A 38 17.93 -12.79 13.55
C ARG A 38 17.20 -12.39 12.27
N MET A 39 16.04 -12.97 12.00
CA MET A 39 15.22 -12.63 10.85
C MET A 39 14.78 -11.16 10.88
N VAL A 40 14.27 -10.68 12.02
CA VAL A 40 13.90 -9.27 12.19
C VAL A 40 15.12 -8.36 11.99
N ARG A 41 16.27 -8.68 12.58
CA ARG A 41 17.49 -7.88 12.45
C ARG A 41 17.95 -7.76 10.99
N SER A 42 18.05 -8.89 10.28
CA SER A 42 18.46 -8.91 8.87
C SER A 42 17.45 -8.17 7.99
N GLY A 43 16.16 -8.38 8.25
CA GLY A 43 15.07 -7.71 7.56
C GLY A 43 15.08 -6.20 7.75
N VAL A 44 15.24 -5.73 8.99
CA VAL A 44 15.37 -4.31 9.33
C VAL A 44 16.59 -3.69 8.65
N ALA A 45 17.74 -4.38 8.66
CA ALA A 45 18.93 -3.90 7.97
C ALA A 45 18.71 -3.73 6.47
N LEU A 46 18.05 -4.71 5.83
CA LEU A 46 17.72 -4.66 4.42
C LEU A 46 16.67 -3.60 4.10
N LEU A 47 15.61 -3.48 4.90
CA LEU A 47 14.58 -2.45 4.70
C LEU A 47 15.19 -1.04 4.80
N ARG A 48 16.04 -0.82 5.81
CA ARG A 48 16.74 0.46 6.00
C ARG A 48 17.70 0.77 4.86
N SER A 49 18.36 -0.23 4.27
CA SER A 49 19.24 0.00 3.11
C SER A 49 18.48 0.40 1.85
N LYS A 50 17.14 0.30 1.86
CA LYS A 50 16.25 0.61 0.74
C LYS A 50 15.43 1.87 0.98
N GLU A 51 15.69 2.60 2.06
CA GLU A 51 15.02 3.83 2.40
C GLU A 51 15.57 5.00 1.57
N HIS A 52 14.66 5.80 0.99
CA HIS A 52 15.01 7.02 0.29
C HIS A 52 14.24 8.20 0.89
N ALA A 53 14.98 9.22 1.33
CA ALA A 53 14.38 10.44 1.85
C ALA A 53 14.14 11.44 0.72
N HIS A 54 12.94 12.00 0.69
CA HIS A 54 12.50 12.96 -0.32
C HIS A 54 12.00 14.25 0.31
N ARG A 55 11.91 15.29 -0.52
CA ARG A 55 11.26 16.56 -0.20
C ARG A 55 10.20 16.84 -1.25
N VAL A 56 8.94 16.86 -0.84
CA VAL A 56 7.81 17.07 -1.75
C VAL A 56 6.96 18.23 -1.27
N ARG A 57 6.16 18.81 -2.16
CA ARG A 57 5.16 19.81 -1.76
C ARG A 57 3.89 19.09 -1.35
N ASP A 58 3.36 19.43 -0.18
CA ASP A 58 2.02 19.01 0.21
C ASP A 58 0.95 19.80 -0.57
N ARG A 59 -0.32 19.52 -0.28
CA ARG A 59 -1.46 20.16 -0.96
C ARG A 59 -1.61 21.65 -0.64
N SER A 60 -0.98 22.14 0.43
CA SER A 60 -0.91 23.57 0.76
C SER A 60 0.30 24.27 0.11
N GLY A 61 1.17 23.51 -0.58
CA GLY A 61 2.38 24.01 -1.22
C GLY A 61 3.62 24.00 -0.31
N LEU A 62 3.49 23.61 0.96
CA LEU A 62 4.59 23.52 1.92
C LEU A 62 5.51 22.34 1.57
N ILE A 63 6.82 22.56 1.70
CA ILE A 63 7.80 21.49 1.48
C ILE A 63 7.87 20.62 2.74
N VAL A 64 7.54 19.33 2.59
CA VAL A 64 7.58 18.33 3.66
C VAL A 64 8.57 17.22 3.34
N SER A 65 9.15 16.64 4.39
CA SER A 65 9.99 15.44 4.26
C SER A 65 9.11 14.20 4.18
N THR A 66 9.42 13.32 3.23
CA THR A 66 8.77 12.03 3.02
C THR A 66 9.80 10.92 2.86
N ILE A 67 9.38 9.67 3.01
CA ILE A 67 10.24 8.50 2.87
C ILE A 67 9.58 7.51 1.91
N SER A 68 10.32 7.04 0.92
CA SER A 68 9.92 5.90 0.09
C SER A 68 10.87 4.73 0.30
N TYR A 69 10.53 3.59 -0.28
CA TYR A 69 11.36 2.40 -0.27
C TYR A 69 11.48 1.82 -1.68
N PHE A 70 12.65 1.26 -1.97
CA PHE A 70 12.93 0.51 -3.20
C PHE A 70 12.92 1.35 -4.50
N ASP A 71 13.21 2.64 -4.41
CA ASP A 71 13.30 3.51 -5.58
C ASP A 71 14.41 3.04 -6.53
N GLY A 72 14.04 2.63 -7.74
CA GLY A 72 14.95 2.16 -8.76
C GLY A 72 15.44 0.72 -8.59
N ASP A 73 15.03 0.00 -7.53
CA ASP A 73 15.43 -1.40 -7.30
C ASP A 73 15.00 -2.34 -8.44
N TYR A 74 13.97 -1.96 -9.19
CA TYR A 74 13.36 -2.74 -10.27
C TYR A 74 13.37 -2.01 -11.61
N ALA A 75 14.13 -0.93 -11.76
CA ALA A 75 14.15 -0.12 -12.99
C ALA A 75 14.53 -0.93 -14.25
N ASP A 76 15.40 -1.93 -14.09
CA ASP A 76 15.84 -2.80 -15.18
C ASP A 76 14.95 -4.04 -15.38
N ASN A 77 13.91 -4.21 -14.56
CA ASN A 77 12.99 -5.34 -14.70
C ASN A 77 12.06 -5.13 -15.92
N PRO A 78 11.88 -6.12 -16.80
CA PRO A 78 11.00 -6.01 -17.97
C PRO A 78 9.55 -5.59 -17.66
N ASP A 79 9.04 -5.91 -16.46
CA ASP A 79 7.70 -5.50 -16.01
C ASP A 79 7.55 -3.98 -15.89
N TYR A 80 8.67 -3.25 -15.76
CA TYR A 80 8.74 -1.80 -15.54
C TYR A 80 9.21 -1.03 -16.78
N LEU A 81 9.38 -1.71 -17.92
CA LEU A 81 9.90 -1.14 -19.16
C LEU A 81 9.10 0.06 -19.68
N PHE A 82 7.82 0.16 -19.30
CA PHE A 82 6.89 1.20 -19.71
C PHE A 82 6.36 2.03 -18.54
N ALA A 83 7.04 2.03 -17.40
CA ALA A 83 6.61 2.74 -16.19
C ALA A 83 6.47 4.27 -16.37
N GLY A 84 7.07 4.86 -17.40
CA GLY A 84 6.89 6.27 -17.78
C GLY A 84 5.87 6.50 -18.90
N ASP A 85 5.38 5.45 -19.56
CA ASP A 85 4.42 5.58 -20.65
C ASP A 85 3.01 5.81 -20.11
N THR A 86 2.51 7.05 -20.22
CA THR A 86 1.17 7.45 -19.75
C THR A 86 0.11 7.43 -20.85
N SER A 87 0.44 6.92 -22.04
CA SER A 87 -0.48 6.93 -23.19
C SER A 87 -1.66 5.96 -23.01
N ALA A 88 -2.81 6.33 -23.56
CA ALA A 88 -4.00 5.48 -23.68
C ALA A 88 -3.83 4.34 -24.70
N VAL A 89 -2.89 4.48 -25.63
CA VAL A 89 -2.51 3.44 -26.59
C VAL A 89 -1.65 2.40 -25.89
N PHE A 90 -1.88 1.13 -26.21
CA PHE A 90 -1.09 0.02 -25.67
C PHE A 90 0.39 0.18 -26.06
N PRO A 91 1.34 -0.07 -25.14
CA PRO A 91 2.75 0.24 -25.40
C PRO A 91 3.36 -0.54 -26.57
N ASP A 92 4.24 0.14 -27.29
CA ASP A 92 5.04 -0.42 -28.38
C ASP A 92 6.43 -0.78 -27.85
N TYR A 93 6.82 -2.07 -27.94
CA TYR A 93 8.12 -2.56 -27.50
C TYR A 93 9.31 -1.95 -28.24
N THR A 94 9.11 -1.28 -29.36
CA THR A 94 10.16 -0.52 -30.05
C THR A 94 10.44 0.84 -29.40
N ARG A 95 9.59 1.28 -28.46
CA ARG A 95 9.65 2.60 -27.80
C ARG A 95 9.45 2.48 -26.28
N PRO A 96 10.32 1.76 -25.56
CA PRO A 96 10.24 1.66 -24.11
C PRO A 96 10.41 3.03 -23.45
N GLN A 97 9.74 3.23 -22.32
CA GLN A 97 9.81 4.46 -21.52
C GLN A 97 10.06 4.10 -20.04
N PRO A 98 11.25 3.58 -19.71
CA PRO A 98 11.56 3.18 -18.34
C PRO A 98 11.76 4.42 -17.46
N VAL A 99 11.44 4.27 -16.16
CA VAL A 99 11.72 5.30 -15.15
C VAL A 99 12.84 4.78 -14.24
N ARG A 100 14.00 5.46 -14.26
CA ARG A 100 15.20 4.99 -13.53
C ARG A 100 15.01 4.93 -12.02
N SER A 101 14.17 5.80 -11.47
CA SER A 101 13.85 5.86 -10.04
C SER A 101 12.56 5.16 -9.67
N VAL A 102 12.01 4.31 -10.56
CA VAL A 102 10.67 3.75 -10.38
C VAL A 102 10.56 3.03 -9.04
N GLY A 103 9.56 3.40 -8.25
CA GLY A 103 9.25 2.74 -7.00
C GLY A 103 8.56 1.41 -7.24
N TRP A 104 8.31 0.66 -6.17
CA TRP A 104 7.41 -0.50 -6.29
C TRP A 104 6.03 -0.09 -6.80
N ASP A 105 5.43 -0.96 -7.59
CA ASP A 105 4.04 -0.81 -7.95
C ASP A 105 3.15 -0.83 -6.69
N ILE A 106 2.05 -0.09 -6.73
CA ILE A 106 1.22 0.17 -5.57
C ILE A 106 0.57 -1.12 -5.01
N SER A 107 0.40 -2.16 -5.85
CA SER A 107 -0.09 -3.48 -5.46
C SER A 107 0.91 -4.35 -4.70
N HIS A 108 2.19 -3.98 -4.74
CA HIS A 108 3.24 -4.59 -3.92
C HIS A 108 3.60 -3.69 -2.73
N ALA A 109 3.62 -2.37 -2.93
CA ALA A 109 3.98 -1.37 -1.94
C ALA A 109 3.13 -1.39 -0.66
N TYR A 110 1.86 -1.83 -0.73
CA TYR A 110 0.97 -1.90 0.43
C TYR A 110 1.48 -2.78 1.59
N ARG A 111 2.48 -3.63 1.34
CA ARG A 111 3.13 -4.46 2.36
C ARG A 111 3.96 -3.62 3.34
N LEU A 112 4.51 -2.50 2.88
CA LEU A 112 5.34 -1.59 3.66
C LEU A 112 4.64 -1.08 4.93
N PRO A 113 3.43 -0.47 4.88
CA PRO A 113 2.75 0.00 6.09
C PRO A 113 2.49 -1.14 7.10
N VAL A 114 2.20 -2.36 6.63
CA VAL A 114 1.98 -3.52 7.50
C VAL A 114 3.27 -3.91 8.24
N VAL A 115 4.40 -3.98 7.54
CA VAL A 115 5.73 -4.28 8.11
C VAL A 115 6.16 -3.20 9.10
N ILE A 116 6.03 -1.93 8.71
CA ILE A 116 6.37 -0.78 9.57
C ILE A 116 5.57 -0.84 10.87
N ARG A 117 4.26 -1.10 10.77
CA ARG A 117 3.38 -1.23 11.93
C ARG A 117 3.74 -2.44 12.79
N SER A 118 4.09 -3.59 12.20
CA SER A 118 4.56 -4.78 12.95
C SER A 118 5.77 -4.48 13.81
N LEU A 119 6.78 -3.87 13.20
CA LEU A 119 8.05 -3.58 13.87
C LEU A 119 7.86 -2.54 14.97
N LEU A 120 7.06 -1.48 14.71
CA LEU A 120 6.78 -0.45 15.71
C LEU A 120 5.99 -0.95 16.91
N ALA A 121 4.97 -1.79 16.68
CA ALA A 121 4.11 -2.33 17.73
C ALA A 121 4.85 -3.36 18.60
N ASN A 122 5.87 -4.02 18.05
CA ASN A 122 6.61 -5.10 18.70
C ASN A 122 8.08 -4.73 18.96
N ARG A 123 8.41 -3.43 19.00
CA ARG A 123 9.79 -2.93 19.14
C ARG A 123 10.51 -3.41 20.39
N VAL A 124 9.77 -3.58 21.51
CA VAL A 124 10.31 -4.07 22.78
C VAL A 124 10.69 -5.55 22.65
N ALA A 125 9.79 -6.36 22.08
CA ALA A 125 10.03 -7.81 21.91
C ALA A 125 11.12 -8.11 20.88
N THR A 126 11.27 -7.26 19.86
CA THR A 126 12.26 -7.41 18.79
C THR A 126 13.59 -6.75 19.10
N SER A 127 13.68 -5.94 20.16
CA SER A 127 14.82 -5.06 20.46
C SER A 127 15.25 -4.19 19.26
N SER A 128 14.30 -3.83 18.38
CA SER A 128 14.55 -3.00 17.21
C SER A 128 14.20 -1.54 17.50
N SER A 129 15.09 -0.61 17.16
CA SER A 129 14.80 0.83 17.17
C SER A 129 14.26 1.36 15.83
N TYR A 130 14.22 0.50 14.81
CA TYR A 130 13.77 0.84 13.46
C TYR A 130 12.55 -0.02 13.04
N PRO A 131 11.58 0.56 12.32
CA PRO A 131 11.41 1.98 12.03
C PRO A 131 11.02 2.76 13.30
N SER A 132 11.22 4.08 13.28
CA SER A 132 10.67 4.99 14.29
C SER A 132 9.38 5.64 13.78
N GLN A 133 8.77 6.52 14.59
CA GLN A 133 7.62 7.30 14.14
C GLN A 133 7.96 8.21 12.95
N ARG A 134 9.22 8.62 12.80
CA ARG A 134 9.68 9.44 11.67
C ARG A 134 9.51 8.67 10.35
N GLU A 135 9.96 7.42 10.31
CA GLU A 135 9.88 6.59 9.09
C GLU A 135 8.43 6.27 8.75
N ALA A 136 7.61 5.91 9.75
CA ALA A 136 6.19 5.68 9.52
C ALA A 136 5.46 6.91 8.97
N LYS A 137 5.72 8.08 9.56
CA LYS A 137 5.15 9.36 9.09
C LYS A 137 5.68 9.75 7.71
N GLY A 138 6.96 9.53 7.45
CA GLY A 138 7.59 9.78 6.15
C GLY A 138 6.95 8.95 5.04
N LEU A 139 6.74 7.66 5.28
CA LEU A 139 6.07 6.74 4.37
C LEU A 139 4.60 7.13 4.12
N ALA A 140 3.88 7.43 5.20
CA ALA A 140 2.49 7.89 5.13
C ALA A 140 2.35 9.13 4.21
N ARG A 141 3.24 10.11 4.38
CA ARG A 141 3.25 11.32 3.56
C ARG A 141 3.67 11.06 2.13
N HIS A 142 4.60 10.14 1.89
CA HIS A 142 4.98 9.77 0.54
C HIS A 142 3.77 9.20 -0.22
N TYR A 143 3.08 8.24 0.38
CA TYR A 143 1.82 7.73 -0.17
C TYR A 143 0.80 8.84 -0.42
N ALA A 144 0.55 9.73 0.56
CA ALA A 144 -0.50 10.75 0.46
C ALA A 144 -0.19 11.90 -0.52
N PHE A 145 1.08 12.24 -0.72
CA PHE A 145 1.49 13.38 -1.53
C PHE A 145 2.11 13.00 -2.88
N VAL A 146 2.56 11.75 -3.03
CA VAL A 146 3.26 11.27 -4.23
C VAL A 146 2.46 10.19 -4.95
N ALA A 147 1.99 9.14 -4.26
CA ALA A 147 1.22 8.08 -4.90
C ALA A 147 -0.26 8.47 -5.11
N PHE A 148 -0.89 9.10 -4.13
CA PHE A 148 -2.27 9.58 -4.23
C PHE A 148 -2.39 10.78 -5.18
N GLU A 149 -3.34 10.73 -6.12
CA GLU A 149 -3.49 11.79 -7.11
C GLU A 149 -3.99 13.11 -6.49
N GLY A 150 -4.76 13.05 -5.41
CA GLY A 150 -5.19 14.23 -4.64
C GLY A 150 -6.68 14.54 -4.66
N ASP A 151 -7.47 13.80 -5.43
CA ASP A 151 -8.91 13.97 -5.46
C ASP A 151 -9.59 13.09 -4.40
N SER A 152 -10.11 13.71 -3.34
CA SER A 152 -10.84 13.00 -2.29
C SER A 152 -12.24 12.55 -2.71
N ASN A 153 -12.81 13.12 -3.77
CA ASN A 153 -14.10 12.68 -4.31
C ASN A 153 -13.92 11.51 -5.27
N GLU A 154 -12.81 11.46 -6.00
CA GLU A 154 -12.50 10.38 -6.94
C GLU A 154 -11.09 9.85 -6.65
N PRO A 155 -10.89 9.19 -5.49
CA PRO A 155 -9.57 8.79 -5.08
C PRO A 155 -8.97 7.81 -6.07
N LEU A 156 -7.83 8.18 -6.65
CA LEU A 156 -7.00 7.33 -7.49
C LEU A 156 -5.56 7.39 -7.00
N PHE A 157 -4.82 6.34 -7.34
CA PHE A 157 -3.44 6.17 -6.95
C PHE A 157 -2.64 5.84 -8.19
N ARG A 158 -1.52 6.54 -8.35
CA ARG A 158 -0.56 6.25 -9.39
C ARG A 158 -0.04 4.82 -9.24
N ASN A 159 0.27 4.19 -10.35
CA ASN A 159 0.69 2.80 -10.38
C ASN A 159 1.94 2.51 -9.55
N TYR A 160 2.81 3.49 -9.33
CA TYR A 160 4.07 3.31 -8.60
C TYR A 160 4.20 4.26 -7.41
N LEU A 161 4.86 3.78 -6.36
CA LEU A 161 5.01 4.52 -5.10
C LEU A 161 5.81 5.82 -5.28
N ASP A 162 6.73 5.88 -6.24
CA ASP A 162 7.53 7.08 -6.57
C ASP A 162 6.70 8.17 -7.29
N GLY A 163 5.44 7.86 -7.62
CA GLY A 163 4.52 8.79 -8.28
C GLY A 163 4.64 8.78 -9.80
N SER A 164 5.37 7.83 -10.40
CA SER A 164 5.17 7.51 -11.81
C SER A 164 3.84 6.76 -11.99
N ASP A 165 3.23 6.88 -13.17
CA ASP A 165 1.91 6.31 -13.46
C ASP A 165 1.83 5.69 -14.85
N GLY A 166 2.90 5.04 -15.31
CA GLY A 166 2.91 4.39 -16.61
C GLY A 166 2.36 2.97 -16.60
N TRP A 167 2.49 2.29 -17.74
CA TRP A 167 2.09 0.89 -17.90
C TRP A 167 3.00 -0.07 -17.13
N PHE A 168 2.39 -1.04 -16.46
CA PHE A 168 3.07 -2.11 -15.71
C PHE A 168 2.75 -3.50 -16.29
N ARG A 169 3.73 -4.41 -16.26
CA ARG A 169 3.55 -5.84 -16.64
C ARG A 169 2.96 -6.03 -18.04
N VAL A 170 3.41 -5.22 -19.00
CA VAL A 170 2.99 -5.32 -20.40
C VAL A 170 3.42 -6.68 -20.95
N GLY A 171 2.45 -7.46 -21.45
CA GLY A 171 2.69 -8.79 -22.01
C GLY A 171 3.02 -9.87 -20.97
N TYR A 172 2.85 -9.60 -19.67
CA TYR A 172 3.29 -10.48 -18.60
C TYR A 172 2.69 -11.90 -18.68
N ALA A 173 3.55 -12.90 -18.49
CA ALA A 173 3.23 -14.32 -18.67
C ALA A 173 2.74 -14.68 -20.09
N GLY A 174 3.23 -13.97 -21.12
CA GLY A 174 2.92 -14.25 -22.52
C GLY A 174 1.53 -13.77 -22.97
N ARG A 175 0.85 -12.96 -22.16
CA ARG A 175 -0.50 -12.46 -22.45
C ARG A 175 -0.43 -11.23 -23.35
N THR A 176 -0.43 -11.45 -24.66
CA THR A 176 -0.43 -10.38 -25.68
C THR A 176 -1.55 -9.36 -25.44
N GLY A 177 -1.22 -8.07 -25.55
CA GLY A 177 -2.21 -6.99 -25.39
C GLY A 177 -2.68 -6.75 -23.95
N SER A 178 -2.05 -7.39 -22.96
CA SER A 178 -2.35 -7.19 -21.54
C SER A 178 -1.29 -6.36 -20.81
N GLY A 179 -1.70 -5.71 -19.73
CA GLY A 179 -0.86 -4.91 -18.84
C GLY A 179 -1.73 -4.04 -17.95
N TYR A 180 -1.17 -3.50 -16.87
CA TYR A 180 -1.89 -2.54 -16.03
C TYR A 180 -1.62 -1.15 -16.60
N PRO A 181 -2.62 -0.47 -17.18
CA PRO A 181 -2.45 0.86 -17.74
C PRO A 181 -2.28 1.90 -16.63
N PRO A 182 -1.89 3.15 -16.97
CA PRO A 182 -1.97 4.29 -16.05
C PRO A 182 -3.27 4.31 -15.27
N SER A 183 -3.22 4.74 -14.01
CA SER A 183 -4.31 4.61 -13.04
C SER A 183 -5.67 5.09 -13.56
N ARG A 184 -5.70 6.23 -14.27
CA ARG A 184 -6.93 6.80 -14.85
C ARG A 184 -7.49 6.01 -16.04
N LEU A 185 -6.66 5.20 -16.68
CA LEU A 185 -6.99 4.48 -17.91
C LEU A 185 -7.40 3.02 -17.66
N CYS A 186 -7.23 2.52 -16.44
CA CYS A 186 -7.60 1.15 -16.09
C CYS A 186 -9.12 0.94 -16.03
N ASP A 187 -9.50 -0.34 -16.06
CA ASP A 187 -10.86 -0.81 -15.84
C ASP A 187 -10.79 -2.14 -15.07
N ALA A 188 -11.28 -2.15 -13.83
CA ALA A 188 -11.25 -3.29 -12.94
C ALA A 188 -12.08 -4.49 -13.44
N HIS A 189 -13.00 -4.28 -14.39
CA HIS A 189 -13.70 -5.37 -15.07
C HIS A 189 -12.92 -5.94 -16.27
N ASN A 190 -11.91 -5.22 -16.77
CA ASN A 190 -11.12 -5.66 -17.91
C ASN A 190 -9.93 -6.51 -17.47
N SER A 191 -10.02 -7.83 -17.68
CA SER A 191 -8.94 -8.77 -17.34
C SER A 191 -7.62 -8.55 -18.09
N HIS A 192 -7.61 -7.82 -19.21
CA HIS A 192 -6.40 -7.45 -19.95
C HIS A 192 -5.82 -6.11 -19.50
N ARG A 193 -6.66 -5.22 -18.92
CA ARG A 193 -6.27 -3.88 -18.48
C ARG A 193 -6.80 -3.56 -17.07
N PRO A 194 -6.54 -4.44 -16.09
CA PRO A 194 -7.10 -4.29 -14.75
C PRO A 194 -6.46 -3.11 -14.01
N CYS A 195 -7.12 -2.67 -12.95
CA CYS A 195 -6.60 -1.65 -12.05
C CYS A 195 -5.70 -2.23 -10.95
N LEU A 196 -4.68 -1.47 -10.53
CA LEU A 196 -3.85 -1.77 -9.35
C LEU A 196 -4.43 -1.18 -8.05
N THR A 197 -5.59 -0.53 -8.13
CA THR A 197 -6.21 0.26 -7.06
C THR A 197 -6.39 -0.50 -5.74
N SER A 198 -6.60 -1.81 -5.76
CA SER A 198 -6.68 -2.64 -4.55
C SER A 198 -5.43 -2.49 -3.66
N GLY A 199 -4.25 -2.42 -4.28
CA GLY A 199 -2.98 -2.11 -3.62
C GLY A 199 -2.88 -0.68 -3.10
N GLY A 200 -3.53 0.25 -3.79
CA GLY A 200 -3.63 1.65 -3.38
C GLY A 200 -4.41 1.85 -2.09
N VAL A 201 -5.23 0.88 -1.66
CA VAL A 201 -6.07 1.03 -0.46
C VAL A 201 -5.79 0.03 0.64
N GLN A 202 -5.31 -1.18 0.32
CA GLN A 202 -5.08 -2.20 1.32
C GLN A 202 -3.95 -1.78 2.28
N GLY A 203 -4.11 -1.96 3.59
CA GLY A 203 -3.05 -1.83 4.58
C GLY A 203 -2.50 -0.42 4.85
N TRP A 204 -2.76 0.59 4.01
CA TRP A 204 -2.25 1.96 4.22
C TRP A 204 -2.82 2.64 5.47
N GLY A 205 -4.06 2.32 5.82
CA GLY A 205 -4.69 2.79 7.06
C GLY A 205 -3.93 2.43 8.35
N GLU A 206 -3.04 1.43 8.34
CA GLU A 206 -2.14 1.13 9.46
C GLU A 206 -1.22 2.31 9.83
N LEU A 207 -1.03 3.27 8.92
CA LEU A 207 -0.24 4.48 9.15
C LEU A 207 -1.05 5.69 9.62
N ALA A 208 -2.39 5.61 9.68
CA ALA A 208 -3.27 6.69 10.11
C ALA A 208 -2.96 7.28 11.51
N PRO A 209 -2.42 6.50 12.48
CA PRO A 209 -1.96 7.07 13.75
C PRO A 209 -0.75 8.01 13.63
N PHE A 210 0.05 7.92 12.55
CA PHE A 210 1.29 8.69 12.37
C PHE A 210 1.11 9.92 11.47
N ASP A 211 0.12 9.92 10.57
CA ASP A 211 -0.21 11.08 9.75
C ASP A 211 -1.73 11.18 9.46
N THR A 212 -2.32 12.34 9.76
CA THR A 212 -3.77 12.56 9.61
C THR A 212 -4.24 12.55 8.16
N THR A 213 -3.34 12.76 7.21
CA THR A 213 -3.67 12.75 5.77
C THR A 213 -4.12 11.37 5.32
N ILE A 214 -3.53 10.30 5.87
CA ILE A 214 -3.98 8.92 5.63
C ILE A 214 -5.43 8.76 6.09
N ARG A 215 -5.77 9.23 7.29
CA ARG A 215 -7.15 9.17 7.79
C ARG A 215 -8.13 9.89 6.85
N GLN A 216 -7.73 11.02 6.27
CA GLN A 216 -8.57 11.73 5.31
C GLN A 216 -8.80 10.92 4.03
N ILE A 217 -7.78 10.23 3.53
CA ILE A 217 -7.90 9.32 2.37
C ILE A 217 -8.82 8.13 2.72
N GLU A 218 -8.62 7.48 3.87
CA GLU A 218 -9.47 6.36 4.33
C GLU A 218 -10.94 6.79 4.48
N HIS A 219 -11.20 7.96 5.08
CA HIS A 219 -12.55 8.51 5.18
C HIS A 219 -13.15 8.82 3.81
N SER A 220 -12.34 9.31 2.87
CA SER A 220 -12.76 9.57 1.49
C SER A 220 -13.17 8.28 0.77
N LEU A 221 -12.43 7.18 1.00
CA LEU A 221 -12.75 5.86 0.48
C LEU A 221 -14.03 5.27 1.10
N VAL A 222 -14.22 5.41 2.42
CA VAL A 222 -15.47 5.01 3.09
C VAL A 222 -16.67 5.83 2.55
N ALA A 223 -16.50 7.15 2.40
CA ALA A 223 -17.52 8.01 1.84
C ALA A 223 -17.84 7.63 0.38
N LEU A 224 -16.81 7.33 -0.42
CA LEU A 224 -16.96 6.79 -1.77
C LEU A 224 -17.82 5.52 -1.76
N ALA A 225 -17.54 4.55 -0.90
CA ALA A 225 -18.32 3.30 -0.80
C ALA A 225 -19.79 3.52 -0.36
N ALA A 226 -20.07 4.60 0.37
CA ALA A 226 -21.42 4.93 0.85
C ALA A 226 -22.27 5.70 -0.18
N ARG A 227 -21.65 6.39 -1.14
CA ARG A 227 -22.37 7.23 -2.13
C ARG A 227 -23.24 6.40 -3.08
N ARG A 228 -24.44 6.90 -3.37
CA ARG A 228 -25.44 6.23 -4.21
C ARG A 228 -25.76 6.94 -5.51
N ASP A 229 -25.16 8.09 -5.78
CA ASP A 229 -25.31 8.76 -7.07
C ASP A 229 -24.65 7.95 -8.19
N SER A 230 -25.17 8.12 -9.41
CA SER A 230 -24.75 7.35 -10.58
C SER A 230 -23.29 7.57 -10.96
N ALA A 231 -22.76 8.79 -10.75
CA ALA A 231 -21.38 9.11 -11.04
C ALA A 231 -20.42 8.33 -10.13
N SER A 232 -20.68 8.33 -8.82
CA SER A 232 -19.89 7.59 -7.84
C SER A 232 -19.98 6.08 -8.07
N GLN A 233 -21.17 5.56 -8.42
CA GLN A 233 -21.34 4.15 -8.77
C GLN A 233 -20.49 3.77 -9.99
N PHE A 234 -20.56 4.55 -11.06
CA PHE A 234 -19.76 4.33 -12.27
C PHE A 234 -18.26 4.35 -11.97
N PHE A 235 -17.80 5.32 -11.18
CA PHE A 235 -16.40 5.43 -10.77
C PHE A 235 -15.94 4.19 -9.99
N ARG A 236 -16.73 3.70 -9.02
CA ARG A 236 -16.37 2.51 -8.22
C ARG A 236 -16.39 1.23 -9.04
N ASP A 237 -17.40 1.04 -9.89
CA ASP A 237 -17.47 -0.12 -10.77
C ASP A 237 -16.25 -0.14 -11.70
N ARG A 238 -15.83 1.02 -12.21
CA ARG A 238 -14.64 1.11 -13.06
C ARG A 238 -13.33 0.86 -12.31
N TYR A 239 -13.10 1.46 -11.15
CA TYR A 239 -11.77 1.50 -10.53
C TYR A 239 -11.60 0.62 -9.28
N TYR A 240 -12.70 0.24 -8.64
CA TYR A 240 -12.75 -0.41 -7.33
C TYR A 240 -13.64 -1.66 -7.36
N TYR A 241 -13.50 -2.49 -8.39
CA TYR A 241 -14.14 -3.79 -8.45
C TYR A 241 -13.12 -4.88 -8.11
N TYR A 242 -13.44 -5.75 -7.15
CA TYR A 242 -12.50 -6.80 -6.71
C TYR A 242 -13.24 -8.08 -6.34
N ASP A 243 -12.71 -9.21 -6.82
CA ASP A 243 -13.22 -10.54 -6.53
C ASP A 243 -14.75 -10.69 -6.73
N GLY A 244 -15.25 -10.14 -7.84
CA GLY A 244 -16.67 -10.22 -8.17
C GLY A 244 -17.58 -9.28 -7.35
N THR A 245 -17.02 -8.40 -6.52
CA THR A 245 -17.79 -7.51 -5.65
C THR A 245 -17.46 -6.03 -5.93
N PRO A 246 -18.47 -5.16 -6.03
CA PRO A 246 -18.24 -3.73 -6.13
C PRO A 246 -17.83 -3.17 -4.76
N PHE A 247 -16.98 -2.16 -4.75
CA PHE A 247 -16.63 -1.42 -3.54
C PHE A 247 -17.79 -0.55 -3.06
N SER A 248 -18.74 -1.16 -2.37
CA SER A 248 -19.98 -0.53 -1.90
C SER A 248 -20.50 -1.25 -0.66
N PHE A 249 -21.16 -0.53 0.25
CA PHE A 249 -21.86 -1.14 1.38
C PHE A 249 -23.13 -1.88 0.98
N VAL A 250 -23.62 -1.66 -0.24
CA VAL A 250 -24.81 -2.33 -0.78
C VAL A 250 -24.53 -2.89 -2.17
N ASP A 251 -25.13 -4.04 -2.49
CA ASP A 251 -25.06 -4.63 -3.81
C ASP A 251 -26.05 -3.96 -4.79
N ARG A 252 -26.11 -4.47 -6.03
CA ARG A 252 -27.02 -3.95 -7.07
C ARG A 252 -28.51 -4.14 -6.72
N ALA A 253 -28.83 -5.06 -5.81
CA ALA A 253 -30.19 -5.27 -5.29
C ALA A 253 -30.47 -4.45 -4.03
N GLY A 254 -29.51 -3.62 -3.57
CA GLY A 254 -29.63 -2.82 -2.37
C GLY A 254 -29.40 -3.58 -1.06
N ARG A 255 -28.94 -4.84 -1.13
CA ARG A 255 -28.63 -5.65 0.06
C ARG A 255 -27.27 -5.28 0.61
N GLU A 256 -27.13 -5.28 1.93
CA GLU A 256 -25.86 -4.99 2.58
C GLU A 256 -24.77 -6.01 2.18
N GLN A 257 -23.55 -5.52 2.01
CA GLN A 257 -22.36 -6.32 1.74
C GLN A 257 -21.12 -5.66 2.32
N TYR A 258 -20.08 -6.47 2.51
CA TYR A 258 -18.80 -6.03 3.09
C TYR A 258 -17.65 -6.56 2.22
N PRO A 259 -17.40 -5.93 1.05
CA PRO A 259 -16.34 -6.37 0.16
C PRO A 259 -14.99 -6.30 0.87
N ILE A 260 -14.08 -7.23 0.55
CA ILE A 260 -12.81 -7.41 1.28
C ILE A 260 -11.93 -6.15 1.32
N LEU A 261 -11.95 -5.34 0.26
CA LEU A 261 -11.24 -4.06 0.22
C LEU A 261 -11.81 -3.07 1.24
N LEU A 262 -13.14 -3.03 1.39
CA LEU A 262 -13.80 -2.16 2.36
C LEU A 262 -13.55 -2.65 3.80
N LEU A 263 -13.56 -3.96 4.03
CA LEU A 263 -13.19 -4.53 5.33
C LEU A 263 -11.78 -4.13 5.76
N SER A 264 -10.83 -4.11 4.83
CA SER A 264 -9.43 -3.73 5.10
C SER A 264 -9.31 -2.27 5.58
N ILE A 265 -10.06 -1.36 4.96
CA ILE A 265 -10.13 0.07 5.30
C ILE A 265 -10.83 0.27 6.65
N LEU A 266 -11.96 -0.41 6.86
CA LEU A 266 -12.74 -0.32 8.09
C LEU A 266 -11.96 -0.84 9.31
N ALA A 267 -11.25 -1.96 9.17
CA ALA A 267 -10.41 -2.53 10.22
C ALA A 267 -9.32 -1.53 10.67
N SER A 268 -8.69 -0.86 9.70
CA SER A 268 -7.67 0.15 9.96
C SER A 268 -8.25 1.38 10.69
N THR A 269 -9.42 1.84 10.25
CA THR A 269 -10.11 3.00 10.84
C THR A 269 -10.60 2.73 12.27
N ALA A 270 -11.15 1.54 12.52
CA ALA A 270 -11.63 1.15 13.85
C ALA A 270 -10.50 1.05 14.88
N SER A 271 -9.35 0.53 14.48
CA SER A 271 -8.15 0.42 15.33
C SER A 271 -7.67 1.79 15.84
N ASP A 272 -7.70 2.82 14.98
CA ASP A 272 -7.37 4.20 15.36
C ASP A 272 -8.41 4.79 16.33
N TYR A 273 -9.70 4.51 16.11
CA TYR A 273 -10.76 4.96 17.00
C TYR A 273 -10.63 4.38 18.41
N ALA A 274 -10.40 3.07 18.52
CA ALA A 274 -10.27 2.38 19.81
C ALA A 274 -9.12 2.96 20.66
N LYS A 275 -7.95 3.19 20.05
CA LYS A 275 -6.77 3.75 20.74
C LYS A 275 -7.00 5.13 21.33
N ARG A 276 -7.82 5.96 20.67
CA ARG A 276 -8.15 7.32 21.14
C ARG A 276 -9.06 7.32 22.36
N HIS A 277 -9.94 6.32 22.47
CA HIS A 277 -10.96 6.27 23.50
C HIS A 277 -10.60 5.35 24.67
N SER A 278 -9.58 4.51 24.53
CA SER A 278 -9.11 3.63 25.61
C SER A 278 -8.23 4.33 26.65
N GLY A 279 -7.86 5.60 26.47
CA GLY A 279 -7.15 6.41 27.49
C GLY A 279 -5.79 5.84 27.95
N GLY A 280 -5.24 4.83 27.27
CA GLY A 280 -4.01 4.16 27.64
C GLY A 280 -2.80 4.88 27.05
N ASN A 281 -2.04 5.57 27.90
CA ASN A 281 -0.66 5.99 27.64
C ASN A 281 0.27 4.78 27.61
#